data_AF-A0A964BUK9-F1
#
_entry.id   AF-A0A964BUK9-F1
#
_cell.length_a   1.000
_cell.length_b   1.000
_cell.length_c   1.000
_cell.angle_alpha   90.00
_cell.angle_beta   90.00
_cell.angle_gamma   90.00
#
_symmetry.space_group_name_H-M   'P 1'
#
loop_
_entity.id
_entity.type
_entity.pdbx_description
1 polymer ?
#
loop_
_entity_poly.entity_id
_entity_poly.type
_entity_poly.pdbx_seq_one_letter_code
_entity_poly.pdbx_strand_id
1 'polypeptide(L)'
;MTIEKKAGRGGKRKGAGRKSKWLPGTELKTMRLPACLEKELFDYAQRRIAELDYQPPAKAQNFSPTIAKSTVPKINPTPPSNKKTIVVELSLRVENNSKFVRRKKKVRNNIEYWCLSHYDYRKPFKEDKGFYELTISYETEDELERIIDDICREMFITADDDFCFVEFTFKEKGADRYWY
;
A
#
# COMPACT_ATOMS: atom_id res chain seq x y z
N MET A 1 1.97 76.59 -3.80
CA MET A 1 0.62 76.65 -3.22
C MET A 1 -0.40 76.57 -4.34
N THR A 2 -1.21 75.51 -4.39
CA THR A 2 -2.64 75.52 -4.76
C THR A 2 -3.18 74.14 -4.37
N ILE A 3 -4.22 74.14 -3.55
CA ILE A 3 -4.93 72.99 -3.03
C ILE A 3 -6.24 72.91 -3.80
N GLU A 4 -6.58 71.75 -4.36
CA GLU A 4 -7.98 71.42 -4.69
C GLU A 4 -8.36 70.06 -4.09
N LYS A 5 -9.47 70.07 -3.35
CA LYS A 5 -10.17 68.91 -2.79
C LYS A 5 -11.27 68.51 -3.78
N LYS A 6 -11.51 67.21 -3.99
CA LYS A 6 -12.89 66.66 -4.00
C LYS A 6 -12.99 65.12 -3.91
N ALA A 7 -13.70 64.72 -2.85
CA ALA A 7 -14.72 63.68 -2.68
C ALA A 7 -14.60 62.32 -3.42
N GLY A 8 -14.62 61.24 -2.62
CA GLY A 8 -14.65 59.85 -3.08
C GLY A 8 -16.04 59.27 -3.37
N ARG A 9 -16.02 58.00 -3.79
CA ARG A 9 -17.13 57.04 -3.70
C ARG A 9 -16.59 55.64 -3.40
N GLY A 10 -17.05 55.07 -2.29
CA GLY A 10 -16.80 53.68 -1.91
C GLY A 10 -17.53 52.71 -2.82
N GLY A 11 -16.90 51.56 -3.09
CA GLY A 11 -17.47 50.44 -3.81
C GLY A 11 -17.25 49.14 -3.05
N LYS A 12 -18.28 48.69 -2.32
CA LYS A 12 -18.37 47.37 -1.67
C LYS A 12 -18.08 46.26 -2.68
N ARG A 13 -17.05 45.43 -2.46
CA ARG A 13 -16.94 44.11 -3.10
C ARG A 13 -17.59 43.06 -2.20
N LYS A 14 -18.77 42.60 -2.62
CA LYS A 14 -19.56 41.57 -1.97
C LYS A 14 -18.84 40.22 -2.06
N GLY A 15 -18.76 39.52 -0.93
CA GLY A 15 -18.41 38.10 -0.88
C GLY A 15 -19.51 37.27 -1.56
N ALA A 16 -19.09 36.38 -2.45
CA ALA A 16 -19.94 35.38 -3.05
C ALA A 16 -19.62 34.02 -2.41
N GLY A 17 -20.39 33.66 -1.39
CA GLY A 17 -20.44 32.28 -0.90
C GLY A 17 -21.05 31.38 -1.98
N ARG A 18 -20.31 30.36 -2.43
CA ARG A 18 -20.88 29.29 -3.25
C ARG A 18 -21.54 28.28 -2.33
N LYS A 19 -22.87 28.30 -2.33
CA LYS A 19 -23.72 27.25 -1.78
C LYS A 19 -23.49 25.97 -2.58
N SER A 20 -22.98 24.92 -1.94
CA SER A 20 -22.98 23.57 -2.50
C SER A 20 -24.41 23.03 -2.48
N LYS A 21 -25.01 22.96 -3.67
CA LYS A 21 -26.29 22.33 -3.90
C LYS A 21 -26.03 20.83 -4.06
N TRP A 22 -26.35 20.04 -3.04
CA TRP A 22 -26.33 18.58 -3.12
C TRP A 22 -27.38 18.13 -4.16
N LEU A 23 -26.96 17.29 -5.11
CA LEU A 23 -27.85 16.51 -5.95
C LEU A 23 -27.84 15.07 -5.41
N PRO A 24 -29.00 14.45 -5.15
CA PRO A 24 -29.09 13.05 -4.74
C PRO A 24 -29.03 12.13 -5.96
N GLY A 25 -28.31 11.03 -5.83
CA GLY A 25 -28.39 9.88 -6.75
C GLY A 25 -27.60 10.04 -8.04
N THR A 26 -26.35 9.56 -8.04
CA THR A 26 -25.69 9.09 -9.26
C THR A 26 -25.02 7.77 -8.98
N GLU A 27 -25.42 6.79 -9.78
CA GLU A 27 -25.05 5.38 -9.80
C GLU A 27 -23.55 5.12 -9.62
N LEU A 28 -23.25 3.99 -8.96
CA LEU A 28 -21.95 3.33 -8.99
C LEU A 28 -21.62 2.89 -10.43
N LYS A 29 -21.17 3.82 -11.27
CA LYS A 29 -20.44 3.48 -12.49
C LYS A 29 -19.14 2.83 -12.06
N THR A 30 -19.04 1.54 -12.34
CA THR A 30 -17.81 0.74 -12.31
C THR A 30 -16.67 1.58 -12.90
N MET A 31 -15.76 2.04 -12.06
CA MET A 31 -14.55 2.70 -12.51
C MET A 31 -13.72 1.66 -13.25
N ARG A 32 -13.81 1.65 -14.58
CA ARG A 32 -12.86 0.90 -15.40
C ARG A 32 -11.51 1.59 -15.20
N LEU A 33 -10.54 0.85 -14.68
CA LEU A 33 -9.18 1.32 -14.47
C LEU A 33 -8.65 1.87 -15.80
N PRO A 34 -7.94 3.02 -15.81
CA PRO A 34 -7.34 3.52 -17.03
C PRO A 34 -6.34 2.46 -17.54
N ALA A 35 -6.37 2.15 -18.84
CA ALA A 35 -5.60 1.06 -19.45
C ALA A 35 -4.08 1.11 -19.20
N CYS A 36 -3.55 2.28 -18.84
CA CYS A 36 -2.16 2.44 -18.40
C CYS A 36 -1.87 1.81 -17.03
N LEU A 37 -2.85 1.80 -16.11
CA LEU A 37 -2.74 1.10 -14.83
C LEU A 37 -2.85 -0.41 -15.04
N GLU A 38 -3.72 -0.87 -15.96
CA GLU A 38 -3.92 -2.30 -16.25
C GLU A 38 -2.65 -3.00 -16.78
N LYS A 39 -1.83 -2.32 -17.58
CA LYS A 39 -0.54 -2.87 -18.03
C LYS A 39 0.50 -2.97 -16.92
N GLU A 40 0.62 -1.94 -16.08
CA GLU A 40 1.54 -1.99 -14.93
C GLU A 40 1.09 -3.05 -13.90
N LEU A 41 -0.22 -3.19 -13.69
CA LEU A 41 -0.86 -4.26 -12.92
C LEU A 41 -0.54 -5.66 -13.49
N PHE A 42 -0.60 -5.82 -14.80
CA PHE A 42 -0.33 -7.09 -15.48
C PHE A 42 1.16 -7.47 -15.42
N ASP A 43 2.06 -6.53 -15.68
CA ASP A 43 3.51 -6.78 -15.62
C ASP A 43 3.96 -7.10 -14.19
N TYR A 44 3.43 -6.39 -13.17
CA TYR A 44 3.66 -6.71 -11.76
C TYR A 44 3.16 -8.12 -11.40
N ALA A 45 1.92 -8.45 -11.77
CA ALA A 45 1.35 -9.77 -11.52
C ALA A 45 2.15 -10.89 -12.21
N GLN A 46 2.63 -10.66 -13.44
CA GLN A 46 3.45 -11.63 -14.17
C GLN A 46 4.82 -11.83 -13.53
N ARG A 47 5.48 -10.76 -13.07
CA ARG A 47 6.74 -10.86 -12.31
C ARG A 47 6.53 -11.61 -10.99
N ARG A 48 5.44 -11.32 -10.28
CA ARG A 48 5.09 -11.97 -9.02
C ARG A 48 4.80 -13.46 -9.17
N ILE A 49 4.06 -13.85 -10.23
CA ILE A 49 3.84 -15.26 -10.58
C ILE A 49 5.18 -15.94 -10.90
N ALA A 50 6.05 -15.31 -11.71
CA ALA A 50 7.34 -15.87 -12.07
C ALA A 50 8.31 -16.02 -10.87
N GLU A 51 8.22 -15.13 -9.89
CA GLU A 51 9.00 -15.20 -8.64
C GLU A 51 8.49 -16.32 -7.72
N LEU A 52 7.16 -16.48 -7.58
CA LEU A 52 6.56 -17.56 -6.79
C LEU A 52 6.80 -18.95 -7.42
N ASP A 53 6.85 -19.04 -8.75
CA ASP A 53 7.16 -20.26 -9.49
C ASP A 53 8.68 -20.52 -9.66
N TYR A 54 9.55 -19.64 -9.15
CA TYR A 54 11.00 -19.84 -9.18
C TYR A 54 11.40 -20.93 -8.17
N GLN A 55 11.38 -22.18 -8.63
CA GLN A 55 12.10 -23.28 -7.99
C GLN A 55 13.59 -23.17 -8.38
N PRO A 56 14.52 -22.89 -7.45
CA PRO A 56 15.95 -23.04 -7.76
C PRO A 56 16.19 -24.49 -8.21
N PRO A 57 17.04 -24.76 -9.22
CA PRO A 57 17.18 -26.08 -9.80
C PRO A 57 17.80 -27.06 -8.78
N ALA A 58 16.95 -27.74 -8.03
CA ALA A 58 17.29 -28.89 -7.22
C ALA A 58 17.24 -30.14 -8.10
N LYS A 59 18.29 -30.95 -7.97
CA LYS A 59 18.65 -32.09 -8.82
C LYS A 59 17.49 -33.06 -9.03
N ALA A 60 17.32 -33.46 -10.29
CA ALA A 60 16.32 -34.39 -10.78
C ALA A 60 16.20 -35.67 -9.92
N GLN A 61 15.02 -35.92 -9.39
CA GLN A 61 14.58 -37.25 -8.96
C GLN A 61 13.28 -37.58 -9.68
N ASN A 62 13.34 -38.66 -10.46
CA ASN A 62 12.29 -39.15 -11.32
C ASN A 62 11.07 -39.60 -10.50
N PHE A 63 9.89 -39.04 -10.77
CA PHE A 63 8.62 -39.65 -10.40
C PHE A 63 7.68 -39.70 -11.60
N SER A 64 7.34 -40.93 -12.00
CA SER A 64 6.33 -41.21 -13.04
C SER A 64 4.92 -41.05 -12.45
N PRO A 65 3.92 -40.58 -13.22
CA PRO A 65 2.58 -40.36 -12.70
C PRO A 65 1.78 -41.67 -12.73
N THR A 66 1.34 -42.15 -11.56
CA THR A 66 0.25 -43.14 -11.50
C THR A 66 -1.00 -42.44 -11.00
N ILE A 67 -1.99 -42.31 -11.88
CA ILE A 67 -3.32 -41.79 -11.60
C ILE A 67 -4.03 -42.74 -10.64
N ALA A 68 -4.23 -42.32 -9.39
CA ALA A 68 -5.05 -43.02 -8.42
C ALA A 68 -6.22 -42.14 -7.97
N LYS A 69 -7.40 -42.75 -8.05
CA LYS A 69 -8.78 -42.27 -7.88
C LYS A 69 -9.01 -41.35 -6.67
N SER A 70 -9.75 -40.27 -6.95
CA SER A 70 -10.38 -39.35 -6.00
C SER A 70 -11.14 -40.10 -4.92
N THR A 71 -10.68 -39.96 -3.68
CA THR A 71 -11.43 -40.29 -2.47
C THR A 71 -11.50 -39.00 -1.64
N VAL A 72 -12.71 -38.53 -1.38
CA VAL A 72 -13.01 -37.30 -0.63
C VAL A 72 -12.37 -37.38 0.77
N PRO A 73 -11.44 -36.47 1.15
CA PRO A 73 -10.91 -36.48 2.49
C PRO A 73 -11.91 -35.85 3.47
N LYS A 74 -12.23 -36.66 4.48
CA LYS A 74 -12.91 -36.38 5.74
C LYS A 74 -12.32 -35.12 6.38
N ILE A 75 -13.16 -34.12 6.63
CA ILE A 75 -12.79 -32.87 7.33
C ILE A 75 -12.46 -33.24 8.77
N ASN A 76 -11.17 -33.37 9.08
CA ASN A 76 -10.70 -33.42 10.46
C ASN A 76 -10.78 -31.99 11.02
N PRO A 77 -11.31 -31.78 12.24
CA PRO A 77 -11.31 -30.46 12.85
C PRO A 77 -9.86 -30.01 13.06
N THR A 78 -9.53 -28.89 12.42
CA THR A 78 -8.22 -28.22 12.50
C THR A 78 -7.86 -28.00 13.98
N PRO A 79 -6.64 -28.35 14.43
CA PRO A 79 -6.19 -28.00 15.78
C PRO A 79 -6.26 -26.47 15.96
N PRO A 80 -6.46 -25.97 17.20
CA PRO A 80 -6.53 -24.54 17.47
C PRO A 80 -5.24 -23.88 16.96
N SER A 81 -5.41 -23.05 15.92
CA SER A 81 -4.32 -22.29 15.34
C SER A 81 -3.85 -21.29 16.39
N ASN A 82 -2.63 -21.47 16.90
CA ASN A 82 -1.98 -20.59 17.88
C ASN A 82 -1.50 -19.28 17.22
N LYS A 83 -2.36 -18.66 16.40
CA LYS A 83 -2.07 -17.39 15.75
C LYS A 83 -2.10 -16.29 16.79
N LYS A 84 -0.95 -15.65 16.94
CA LYS A 84 -0.76 -14.40 17.67
C LYS A 84 -1.01 -13.25 16.71
N THR A 85 -1.37 -12.10 17.27
CA THR A 85 -1.57 -10.87 16.50
C THR A 85 -0.80 -9.75 17.16
N ILE A 86 -0.02 -9.01 16.37
CA ILE A 86 0.76 -7.85 16.77
C ILE A 86 0.33 -6.64 15.96
N VAL A 87 0.39 -5.46 16.59
CA VAL A 87 0.20 -4.19 15.90
C VAL A 87 1.55 -3.51 15.77
N VAL A 88 1.92 -3.14 14.55
CA VAL A 88 3.20 -2.52 14.22
C VAL A 88 2.97 -1.14 13.63
N GLU A 89 3.67 -0.14 14.14
CA GLU A 89 3.72 1.21 13.63
C GLU A 89 4.81 1.31 12.55
N LEU A 90 4.39 1.57 11.30
CA LEU A 90 5.26 1.79 10.16
C LEU A 90 5.39 3.30 9.90
N SER A 91 6.63 3.79 9.95
CA SER A 91 7.01 5.09 9.41
C SER A 91 7.62 4.89 8.04
N LEU A 92 7.00 5.42 6.98
CA LEU A 92 7.41 5.29 5.58
C LEU A 92 7.67 6.67 4.96
N ARG A 93 8.92 6.89 4.57
CA ARG A 93 9.36 8.07 3.83
C ARG A 93 9.64 7.68 2.39
N VAL A 94 8.98 8.37 1.46
CA VAL A 94 9.20 8.20 0.01
C VAL A 94 9.90 9.43 -0.54
N GLU A 95 11.06 9.21 -1.14
CA GLU A 95 11.86 10.24 -1.79
C GLU A 95 12.03 9.97 -3.28
N ASN A 96 12.27 11.02 -4.05
CA ASN A 96 12.60 10.85 -5.46
C ASN A 96 14.10 10.61 -5.57
N ASN A 97 14.52 9.68 -6.42
CA ASN A 97 15.93 9.48 -6.70
C ASN A 97 16.53 10.67 -7.51
N SER A 98 15.68 11.38 -8.27
CA SER A 98 16.08 12.54 -9.07
C SER A 98 15.06 13.68 -8.99
N LYS A 99 15.54 14.93 -9.07
CA LYS A 99 14.71 16.16 -9.05
C LYS A 99 13.68 16.24 -10.18
N PHE A 100 13.91 15.51 -11.27
CA PHE A 100 13.04 15.47 -12.43
C PHE A 100 11.89 14.45 -12.27
N VAL A 101 12.02 13.50 -11.35
CA VAL A 101 10.97 12.52 -11.05
C VAL A 101 9.91 13.18 -10.17
N ARG A 102 8.64 13.01 -10.53
CA ARG A 102 7.49 13.57 -9.79
C ARG A 102 6.48 12.46 -9.44
N ARG A 103 6.97 11.35 -8.87
CA ARG A 103 6.18 10.13 -8.65
C ARG A 103 5.93 9.74 -7.20
N LYS A 104 6.42 10.49 -6.19
CA LYS A 104 6.21 10.20 -4.76
C LYS A 104 4.79 9.74 -4.39
N LYS A 105 3.78 10.47 -4.87
CA LYS A 105 2.37 10.16 -4.59
C LYS A 105 1.92 8.85 -5.26
N LYS A 106 2.39 8.58 -6.48
CA LYS A 106 2.11 7.32 -7.19
C LYS A 106 2.72 6.15 -6.42
N VAL A 107 4.00 6.26 -6.06
CA VAL A 107 4.71 5.22 -5.30
C VAL A 107 4.04 4.92 -3.98
N ARG A 108 3.66 5.96 -3.21
CA ARG A 108 2.94 5.75 -1.95
C ARG A 108 1.60 5.04 -2.14
N ASN A 109 0.82 5.43 -3.16
CA ASN A 109 -0.44 4.75 -3.47
C ASN A 109 -0.19 3.29 -3.89
N ASN A 110 0.87 3.02 -4.65
CA ASN A 110 1.24 1.67 -5.06
C ASN A 110 1.63 0.83 -3.84
N ILE A 111 2.45 1.34 -2.93
CA ILE A 111 2.81 0.63 -1.69
C ILE A 111 1.58 0.31 -0.85
N GLU A 112 0.65 1.25 -0.71
CA GLU A 112 -0.60 1.02 0.03
C GLU A 112 -1.45 -0.07 -0.61
N TYR A 113 -1.56 -0.07 -1.93
CA TYR A 113 -2.39 -1.01 -2.67
C TYR A 113 -1.76 -2.40 -2.78
N TRP A 114 -0.45 -2.48 -2.98
CA TRP A 114 0.26 -3.73 -3.27
C TRP A 114 0.94 -4.36 -2.07
N CYS A 115 1.44 -3.57 -1.14
CA CYS A 115 2.16 -4.10 0.02
C CYS A 115 1.23 -4.15 1.23
N LEU A 116 0.58 -3.02 1.56
CA LEU A 116 -0.13 -2.87 2.83
C LEU A 116 -1.55 -3.47 2.82
N SER A 117 -2.21 -3.53 1.66
CA SER A 117 -3.59 -4.03 1.53
C SER A 117 -3.79 -5.50 1.93
N HIS A 118 -2.70 -6.27 1.96
CA HIS A 118 -2.69 -7.65 2.45
C HIS A 118 -2.90 -7.74 3.97
N TYR A 119 -2.72 -6.64 4.68
CA TYR A 119 -2.82 -6.54 6.14
C TYR A 119 -3.95 -5.58 6.52
N ASP A 120 -4.52 -5.72 7.72
CA ASP A 120 -5.44 -4.70 8.26
C ASP A 120 -4.61 -3.49 8.68
N TYR A 121 -4.41 -2.57 7.73
CA TYR A 121 -3.64 -1.35 7.91
C TYR A 121 -4.54 -0.13 8.09
N ARG A 122 -4.08 0.81 8.92
CA ARG A 122 -4.78 2.06 9.21
C ARG A 122 -3.84 3.24 9.07
N LYS A 123 -4.39 4.39 8.68
CA LYS A 123 -3.67 5.67 8.66
C LYS A 123 -4.08 6.47 9.89
N PRO A 124 -3.26 6.54 10.95
CA PRO A 124 -3.59 7.27 12.17
C PRO A 124 -3.75 8.78 11.92
N PHE A 125 -3.09 9.31 10.87
CA PHE A 125 -3.19 10.71 10.49
C PHE A 125 -3.98 10.87 9.18
N LYS A 126 -4.87 11.88 9.16
CA LYS A 126 -5.60 12.27 7.94
C LYS A 126 -4.69 12.87 6.87
N GLU A 127 -3.56 13.44 7.29
CA GLU A 127 -2.55 14.00 6.41
C GLU A 127 -1.58 12.90 5.95
N ASP A 128 -1.05 13.06 4.74
CA ASP A 128 -0.17 12.11 4.09
C ASP A 128 1.27 12.17 4.64
N LYS A 129 1.39 11.87 5.94
CA LYS A 129 2.64 11.91 6.72
C LYS A 129 3.46 10.62 6.63
N GLY A 130 2.95 9.60 5.93
CA GLY A 130 3.64 8.31 5.79
C GLY A 130 3.69 7.49 7.07
N PHE A 131 2.73 7.64 7.98
CA PHE A 131 2.61 6.76 9.15
C PHE A 131 1.43 5.82 8.99
N TYR A 132 1.64 4.56 9.32
CA TYR A 132 0.65 3.49 9.20
C TYR A 132 0.69 2.61 10.45
N GLU A 133 -0.45 2.03 10.81
CA GLU A 133 -0.54 0.95 11.80
C GLU A 133 -0.94 -0.31 11.06
N LEU A 134 -0.15 -1.38 11.15
CA LEU A 134 -0.44 -2.68 10.54
C LEU A 134 -0.77 -3.70 11.61
N THR A 135 -1.81 -4.49 11.39
CA THR A 135 -2.13 -5.66 12.22
C THR A 135 -1.63 -6.92 11.51
N ILE A 136 -0.66 -7.60 12.10
CA ILE A 136 -0.02 -8.80 11.53
C ILE A 136 -0.36 -10.00 12.40
N SER A 137 -0.82 -11.09 11.77
CA SER A 137 -1.04 -12.37 12.44
C SER A 137 0.08 -13.35 12.10
N TYR A 138 0.63 -14.01 13.12
CA TYR A 138 1.79 -14.89 13.02
C TYR A 138 1.70 -16.04 14.04
N GLU A 139 2.31 -17.18 13.76
CA GLU A 139 2.35 -18.34 14.67
C GLU A 139 3.68 -18.41 15.42
N THR A 140 4.79 -18.13 14.73
CA THR A 140 6.15 -18.17 15.29
C THR A 140 6.88 -16.84 15.11
N GLU A 141 7.88 -16.62 15.97
CA GLU A 141 8.69 -15.41 15.90
C GLU A 141 9.45 -15.27 14.58
N ASP A 142 10.01 -16.38 14.09
CA ASP A 142 10.67 -16.43 12.78
C ASP A 142 9.72 -16.09 11.62
N GLU A 143 8.44 -16.46 11.74
CA GLU A 143 7.43 -16.11 10.74
C GLU A 143 7.13 -14.61 10.76
N LEU A 144 7.03 -14.00 11.94
CA LEU A 144 6.85 -12.55 12.05
C LEU A 144 8.00 -11.78 11.40
N GLU A 145 9.24 -12.19 11.66
CA GLU A 145 10.42 -11.57 11.05
C GLU A 145 10.43 -11.71 9.53
N ARG A 146 10.04 -12.88 9.00
CA ARG A 146 9.89 -13.09 7.55
C ARG A 146 8.80 -12.22 6.94
N ILE A 147 7.64 -12.13 7.60
CA ILE A 147 6.55 -11.26 7.13
C ILE A 147 7.02 -9.81 7.05
N ILE A 148 7.75 -9.33 8.05
CA ILE A 148 8.28 -7.97 8.05
C ILE A 148 9.32 -7.80 6.94
N ASP A 149 10.27 -8.73 6.76
CA ASP A 149 11.25 -8.71 5.66
C ASP A 149 10.58 -8.69 4.27
N ASP A 150 9.53 -9.49 4.09
CA ASP A 150 8.76 -9.53 2.86
C ASP A 150 8.07 -8.18 2.59
N ILE A 151 7.45 -7.55 3.60
CA ILE A 151 6.87 -6.21 3.46
C ILE A 151 7.97 -5.19 3.09
N CYS A 152 9.12 -5.24 3.76
CA CYS A 152 10.28 -4.39 3.46
C CYS A 152 10.74 -4.53 1.99
N ARG A 153 10.91 -5.77 1.54
CA ARG A 153 11.32 -6.11 0.16
C ARG A 153 10.30 -5.57 -0.86
N GLU A 154 9.01 -5.82 -0.66
CA GLU A 154 7.97 -5.37 -1.59
C GLU A 154 7.91 -3.84 -1.70
N MET A 155 8.06 -3.13 -0.58
CA MET A 155 8.12 -1.66 -0.58
C MET A 155 9.33 -1.13 -1.34
N PHE A 156 10.49 -1.76 -1.18
CA PHE A 156 11.71 -1.38 -1.90
C PHE A 156 11.55 -1.58 -3.41
N ILE A 157 11.08 -2.75 -3.83
CA ILE A 157 10.86 -3.07 -5.26
C ILE A 157 9.87 -2.08 -5.86
N THR A 158 8.75 -1.83 -5.18
CA THR A 158 7.70 -0.89 -5.64
C THR A 158 8.25 0.53 -5.81
N ALA A 159 9.15 0.96 -4.93
CA ALA A 159 9.77 2.28 -5.03
C ALA A 159 10.78 2.36 -6.18
N ASP A 160 11.62 1.33 -6.34
CA ASP A 160 12.65 1.27 -7.36
C ASP A 160 12.07 1.27 -8.78
N ASP A 161 10.97 0.53 -9.00
CA ASP A 161 10.23 0.48 -10.27
C ASP A 161 9.77 1.89 -10.76
N ASP A 162 9.53 2.83 -9.84
CA ASP A 162 9.11 4.21 -10.14
C ASP A 162 10.24 5.25 -9.93
N PHE A 163 11.51 4.81 -9.83
CA PHE A 163 12.70 5.63 -9.60
C PHE A 163 12.61 6.48 -8.33
N CYS A 164 12.03 5.90 -7.29
CA CYS A 164 11.94 6.47 -5.95
C CYS A 164 12.81 5.68 -4.97
N PHE A 165 13.14 6.33 -3.87
CA PHE A 165 13.83 5.72 -2.74
C PHE A 165 12.86 5.71 -1.55
N VAL A 166 12.92 4.65 -0.74
CA VAL A 166 12.11 4.53 0.47
C VAL A 166 13.00 4.30 1.68
N GLU A 167 12.65 4.98 2.77
CA GLU A 167 13.13 4.67 4.10
C GLU A 167 11.94 4.26 4.94
N PHE A 168 12.09 3.20 5.71
CA PHE A 168 11.06 2.76 6.61
C PHE A 168 11.61 2.37 7.98
N THR A 169 10.72 2.36 8.96
CA THR A 169 11.00 1.86 10.30
C THR A 169 9.74 1.23 10.82
N PHE A 170 9.85 0.02 11.35
CA PHE A 170 8.76 -0.69 11.99
C PHE A 170 9.00 -0.68 13.49
N LYS A 171 7.96 -0.36 14.26
CA LYS A 171 7.97 -0.37 15.72
C LYS A 171 6.79 -1.18 16.25
N GLU A 172 7.03 -2.10 17.17
CA GLU A 172 5.93 -2.79 17.84
C GLU A 172 5.16 -1.84 18.76
N LYS A 173 3.82 -1.84 18.65
CA LYS A 173 2.97 -1.01 19.50
C LYS A 173 2.86 -1.62 20.90
N GLY A 174 3.53 -1.00 21.86
CA GLY A 174 3.51 -1.42 23.27
C GLY A 174 4.73 -2.21 23.72
N ALA A 175 5.65 -2.53 22.80
CA ALA A 175 6.98 -3.03 23.13
C ALA A 175 8.06 -2.06 22.63
N ASP A 176 9.31 -2.33 22.99
CA ASP A 176 10.47 -1.56 22.52
C ASP A 176 11.25 -2.31 21.43
N ARG A 177 10.51 -3.07 20.60
CA ARG A 177 11.08 -3.79 19.46
C ARG A 177 10.93 -2.99 18.17
N TYR A 178 12.00 -2.99 17.39
CA TYR A 178 12.10 -2.27 16.12
C TYR A 178 12.68 -3.16 15.04
N TRP A 179 12.28 -2.90 13.80
CA TRP A 179 12.87 -3.48 12.59
C TRP A 179 13.23 -2.36 11.61
N TYR A 180 14.30 -2.58 10.84
CA TYR A 180 14.91 -1.62 9.92
C TYR A 180 15.04 -2.21 8.52
#